data_AF-A0A1V5N884-F1
#
_entry.id   AF-A0A1V5N884-F1
#
_cell.length_a   1.000
_cell.length_b   1.000
_cell.length_c   1.000
_cell.angle_alpha   90.00
_cell.angle_beta   90.00
_cell.angle_gamma   90.00
#
_symmetry.space_group_name_H-M   'P 1'
#
loop_
_entity.id
_entity.type
_entity.pdbx_description
1 polymer ?
#
loop_
_entity_poly.entity_id
_entity_poly.type
_entity_poly.pdbx_seq_one_letter_code
_entity_poly.pdbx_strand_id
1 'polypeptide(L)'
;MEKRLKLKHKIVAHLFRFFLRLRYRIVFINDDLITLFRPILNLIKAIPIADLSEGERDADVYVKFAISASDRLKEGHHVLLYPGGQLSDQIDERLKNKQGAFRLTAELPQDIRIIGVRSKGLWGSRWSRAETGKTPDFLKVFFRCLGYLALRGFFFCPKRKVTFEFADLTHDLRKLSQTDRKTFNRFLEEFYNH
;
A
#
# COMPACT_ATOMS: atom_id res chain seq x y z
N MET A 1 13.43 -30.90 -27.97
CA MET A 1 12.53 -29.75 -27.67
C MET A 1 11.85 -29.83 -26.30
N GLU A 2 11.60 -31.04 -25.78
CA GLU A 2 10.84 -31.32 -24.53
C GLU A 2 11.48 -30.83 -23.22
N LYS A 3 12.83 -30.84 -23.10
CA LYS A 3 13.54 -30.41 -21.89
C LYS A 3 13.38 -28.92 -21.57
N ARG A 4 13.21 -28.06 -22.59
CA ARG A 4 12.97 -26.61 -22.40
C ARG A 4 11.56 -26.31 -21.88
N LEU A 5 10.57 -27.16 -22.18
CA LEU A 5 9.19 -26.98 -21.74
C LEU A 5 9.01 -27.31 -20.24
N LYS A 6 9.68 -28.38 -19.76
CA LYS A 6 9.69 -28.78 -18.34
C LYS A 6 10.41 -27.78 -17.44
N LEU A 7 11.46 -27.11 -17.95
CA LEU A 7 12.19 -26.07 -17.22
C LEU A 7 11.35 -24.80 -17.04
N LYS A 8 10.61 -24.38 -18.08
CA LYS A 8 9.66 -23.26 -17.98
C LYS A 8 8.56 -23.53 -16.94
N HIS A 9 7.99 -24.74 -16.92
CA HIS A 9 6.97 -25.11 -15.92
C HIS A 9 7.52 -25.12 -14.49
N LYS A 10 8.74 -25.62 -14.27
CA LYS A 10 9.38 -25.59 -12.94
C LYS A 10 9.67 -24.16 -12.48
N ILE A 11 10.16 -23.29 -13.36
CA ILE A 11 10.44 -21.88 -13.02
C ILE A 11 9.15 -21.12 -12.74
N VAL A 12 8.10 -21.32 -13.54
CA VAL A 12 6.78 -20.73 -13.31
C VAL A 12 6.20 -21.24 -11.99
N ALA A 13 6.27 -22.54 -11.71
CA ALA A 13 5.83 -23.10 -10.43
C ALA A 13 6.66 -22.59 -9.24
N HIS A 14 7.95 -22.33 -9.42
CA HIS A 14 8.83 -21.81 -8.37
C HIS A 14 8.60 -20.32 -8.13
N LEU A 15 8.41 -19.52 -9.18
CA LEU A 15 7.97 -18.12 -9.09
C LEU A 15 6.58 -18.04 -8.48
N PHE A 16 5.66 -18.94 -8.85
CA PHE A 16 4.31 -19.01 -8.30
C PHE A 16 4.32 -19.42 -6.82
N ARG A 17 5.15 -20.40 -6.44
CA ARG A 17 5.39 -20.77 -5.03
C ARG A 17 6.10 -19.67 -4.25
N PHE A 18 7.01 -18.93 -4.88
CA PHE A 18 7.65 -17.76 -4.29
C PHE A 18 6.65 -16.62 -4.08
N PHE A 19 5.76 -16.39 -5.05
CA PHE A 19 4.62 -15.47 -4.92
C PHE A 19 3.61 -15.93 -3.86
N LEU A 20 3.36 -17.23 -3.71
CA LEU A 20 2.54 -17.79 -2.63
C LEU A 20 3.23 -17.73 -1.26
N ARG A 21 4.57 -17.72 -1.23
CA ARG A 21 5.39 -17.58 -0.02
C ARG A 21 5.49 -16.14 0.46
N LEU A 22 5.24 -15.19 -0.43
CA LEU A 22 5.04 -13.79 -0.09
C LEU A 22 3.67 -13.64 0.59
N ARG A 23 3.65 -13.78 1.92
CA ARG A 23 2.47 -13.51 2.79
C ARG A 23 2.13 -12.00 2.81
N TYR A 24 2.22 -11.28 1.70
CA TYR A 24 1.70 -9.93 1.61
C TYR A 24 0.19 -10.02 1.68
N ARG A 25 -0.38 -9.49 2.76
CA ARG A 25 -1.81 -9.46 2.97
C ARG A 25 -2.18 -8.01 3.26
N ILE A 26 -3.31 -7.62 2.71
CA ILE A 26 -3.92 -6.29 2.75
C ILE A 26 -3.32 -5.26 1.79
N VAL A 27 -4.14 -4.88 0.81
CA VAL A 27 -4.01 -3.68 -0.03
C VAL A 27 -5.39 -3.03 -0.02
N PHE A 28 -5.49 -1.74 0.32
CA PHE A 28 -6.76 -1.00 0.41
C PHE A 28 -7.09 -0.38 -0.94
N ILE A 29 -8.31 -0.59 -1.44
CA ILE A 29 -8.69 -0.20 -2.80
C ILE A 29 -10.13 0.34 -2.81
N ASN A 30 -10.34 1.46 -3.51
CA ASN A 30 -11.65 2.08 -3.77
C ASN A 30 -12.63 1.13 -4.48
N ASP A 31 -13.93 1.31 -4.19
CA ASP A 31 -15.04 0.44 -4.60
C ASP A 31 -15.11 0.15 -6.11
N ASP A 32 -14.73 1.10 -6.96
CA ASP A 32 -14.79 0.96 -8.43
C ASP A 32 -13.90 -0.16 -8.99
N LEU A 33 -12.95 -0.68 -8.20
CA LEU A 33 -11.99 -1.70 -8.60
C LEU A 33 -12.42 -3.12 -8.26
N ILE A 34 -13.48 -3.27 -7.46
CA ILE A 34 -13.86 -4.53 -6.83
C ILE A 34 -14.30 -5.56 -7.85
N THR A 35 -14.97 -5.20 -8.95
CA THR A 35 -15.51 -6.20 -9.89
C THR A 35 -14.44 -6.85 -10.77
N LEU A 36 -13.56 -6.04 -11.37
CA LEU A 36 -12.55 -6.56 -12.31
C LEU A 36 -11.37 -7.22 -11.60
N PHE A 37 -10.95 -6.68 -10.45
CA PHE A 37 -9.80 -7.19 -9.71
C PHE A 37 -10.16 -8.12 -8.55
N ARG A 38 -11.45 -8.35 -8.27
CA ARG A 38 -11.94 -9.24 -7.19
C ARG A 38 -11.16 -10.53 -7.00
N PRO A 39 -10.90 -11.35 -8.04
CA PRO A 39 -10.19 -12.61 -7.84
C PRO A 39 -8.76 -12.40 -7.30
N ILE A 40 -8.08 -11.36 -7.76
CA ILE A 40 -6.74 -10.99 -7.29
C ILE A 40 -6.81 -10.41 -5.87
N LEU A 41 -7.81 -9.58 -5.59
CA LEU A 41 -8.03 -8.98 -4.27
C LEU A 41 -8.39 -10.01 -3.21
N ASN A 42 -9.22 -10.99 -3.57
CA ASN A 42 -9.55 -12.14 -2.72
C ASN A 42 -8.31 -13.03 -2.50
N LEU A 43 -7.47 -13.20 -3.52
CA LEU A 43 -6.23 -13.97 -3.41
C LEU A 43 -5.25 -13.34 -2.42
N ILE A 44 -5.11 -12.00 -2.42
CA ILE A 44 -4.27 -11.26 -1.46
C ILE A 44 -5.00 -10.95 -0.13
N LYS A 45 -6.25 -11.41 0.02
CA LYS A 45 -7.14 -11.11 1.16
C LYS A 45 -7.14 -9.62 1.50
N ALA A 46 -7.28 -8.78 0.48
CA ALA A 46 -7.47 -7.34 0.66
C ALA A 46 -8.70 -7.09 1.54
N ILE A 47 -8.58 -6.22 2.52
CA ILE A 47 -9.72 -5.74 3.30
C ILE A 47 -10.21 -4.49 2.58
N PRO A 48 -11.41 -4.50 1.97
CA PRO A 48 -12.00 -3.26 1.47
C PRO A 48 -12.30 -2.37 2.67
N ILE A 49 -11.73 -1.17 2.67
CA ILE A 49 -12.17 -0.10 3.57
C ILE A 49 -13.02 0.80 2.70
N ALA A 50 -14.28 1.03 3.10
CA ALA A 50 -15.15 1.99 2.43
C ALA A 50 -14.44 3.34 2.31
N ASP A 51 -14.56 4.00 1.15
CA ASP A 51 -13.87 5.26 0.90
C ASP A 51 -14.38 6.34 1.89
N LEU A 52 -13.55 6.65 2.89
CA LEU A 52 -13.86 7.65 3.93
C LEU A 52 -13.63 9.09 3.42
N SER A 53 -13.47 9.28 2.11
CA SER A 53 -13.34 10.61 1.50
C SER A 53 -14.62 11.44 1.59
N GLU A 54 -15.80 10.80 1.73
CA GLU A 54 -17.07 11.48 1.93
C GLU A 54 -17.54 11.40 3.40
N GLY A 55 -17.23 12.44 4.16
CA GLY A 55 -18.11 12.94 5.23
C GLY A 55 -18.12 12.21 6.58
N GLU A 56 -18.08 10.88 6.65
CA GLU A 56 -18.24 10.18 7.93
C GLU A 56 -16.89 9.86 8.58
N ARG A 57 -16.43 10.80 9.43
CA ARG A 57 -15.33 10.59 10.38
C ARG A 57 -15.77 9.69 11.53
N ASP A 58 -16.40 8.57 11.21
CA ASP A 58 -16.93 7.69 12.22
C ASP A 58 -15.78 7.01 12.94
N ALA A 59 -15.61 7.35 14.22
CA ALA A 59 -14.54 6.84 15.06
C ALA A 59 -14.59 5.31 15.14
N ASP A 60 -15.78 4.73 15.02
CA ASP A 60 -16.02 3.31 15.12
C ASP A 60 -15.48 2.52 13.92
N VAL A 61 -15.44 3.12 12.72
CA VAL A 61 -14.84 2.48 11.54
C VAL A 61 -13.35 2.26 11.75
N TYR A 62 -12.66 3.23 12.35
CA TYR A 62 -11.22 3.12 12.63
C TYR A 62 -10.90 2.13 13.73
N VAL A 63 -11.78 1.98 14.73
CA VAL A 63 -11.65 0.95 15.77
C VAL A 63 -11.85 -0.44 15.17
N LYS A 64 -12.92 -0.64 14.39
CA LYS A 64 -13.17 -1.91 13.68
C LYS A 64 -12.01 -2.27 12.74
N PHE A 65 -11.45 -1.26 12.06
CA PHE A 65 -10.25 -1.41 11.24
C PHE A 65 -9.04 -1.88 12.05
N ALA A 66 -8.75 -1.21 13.17
CA ALA A 66 -7.59 -1.51 13.99
C ALA A 66 -7.68 -2.92 14.61
N ILE A 67 -8.86 -3.30 15.11
CA ILE A 67 -9.15 -4.65 15.61
C ILE A 67 -8.94 -5.69 14.50
N SER A 68 -9.54 -5.48 13.33
CA SER A 68 -9.43 -6.43 12.21
C SER A 68 -7.98 -6.61 11.74
N ALA A 69 -7.21 -5.53 11.70
CA ALA A 69 -5.79 -5.58 11.36
C ALA A 69 -4.98 -6.30 12.45
N SER A 70 -5.26 -6.03 13.73
CA SER A 70 -4.62 -6.68 14.88
C SER A 70 -4.85 -8.20 14.89
N ASP A 71 -6.08 -8.65 14.64
CA ASP A 71 -6.39 -10.09 14.60
C ASP A 71 -5.66 -10.82 13.46
N ARG A 72 -5.54 -10.19 12.28
CA ARG A 72 -4.77 -10.74 11.17
C ARG A 72 -3.28 -10.80 11.47
N LEU A 73 -2.74 -9.79 12.18
CA LEU A 73 -1.35 -9.79 12.62
C LEU A 73 -1.08 -10.96 13.60
N LYS A 74 -2.01 -11.25 14.52
CA LYS A 74 -1.94 -12.42 15.43
C LYS A 74 -1.97 -13.76 14.67
N GLU A 75 -2.68 -13.84 13.54
CA GLU A 75 -2.66 -15.02 12.64
C GLU A 75 -1.33 -15.15 11.83
N GLY A 76 -0.36 -14.28 12.10
CA GLY A 76 0.94 -14.25 11.42
C GLY A 76 0.82 -13.71 9.99
N HIS A 77 -0.09 -12.77 9.74
CA HIS A 77 -0.18 -12.05 8.47
C HIS A 77 0.58 -10.74 8.53
N HIS A 78 0.97 -10.22 7.38
CA HIS A 78 1.49 -8.88 7.25
C HIS A 78 0.35 -7.94 6.88
N VAL A 79 0.46 -6.67 7.26
CA VAL A 79 -0.52 -5.63 6.96
C VAL A 79 0.22 -4.44 6.36
N LEU A 80 -0.18 -4.01 5.17
CA LEU A 80 0.33 -2.79 4.54
C LEU A 80 -0.68 -1.65 4.75
N LEU A 81 -0.26 -0.59 5.43
CA LEU A 81 -1.08 0.59 5.69
C LEU A 81 -0.46 1.83 5.04
N TYR A 82 -1.28 2.60 4.35
CA TYR A 82 -0.93 3.94 3.86
C TYR A 82 -1.45 4.99 4.85
N PRO A 83 -0.59 5.64 5.64
CA PRO A 83 -1.04 6.54 6.72
C PRO A 83 -1.83 7.75 6.21
N GLY A 84 -1.56 8.23 5.00
CA GLY A 84 -2.32 9.34 4.39
C GLY A 84 -3.73 8.95 3.98
N GLY A 85 -3.98 7.67 3.71
CA GLY A 85 -5.27 7.14 3.22
C GLY A 85 -5.67 7.69 1.84
N GLN A 86 -4.78 8.42 1.17
CA GLN A 86 -5.01 9.03 -0.14
C GLN A 86 -3.67 9.19 -0.86
N LEU A 87 -3.71 9.42 -2.18
CA LEU A 87 -2.52 9.83 -2.91
C LEU A 87 -2.08 11.23 -2.45
N SER A 88 -0.78 11.43 -2.31
CA SER A 88 -0.17 12.71 -1.96
C SER A 88 -0.63 13.79 -2.95
N ASP A 89 -1.03 14.95 -2.43
CA ASP A 89 -1.41 16.12 -3.22
C ASP A 89 -0.20 16.93 -3.71
N GLN A 90 0.93 16.76 -3.05
CA GLN A 90 2.18 17.45 -3.27
C GLN A 90 3.34 16.45 -3.25
N ILE A 91 4.54 16.93 -3.57
CA ILE A 91 5.78 16.13 -3.50
C ILE A 91 6.04 15.66 -2.07
N ASP A 92 5.72 16.50 -1.09
CA ASP A 92 5.82 16.22 0.33
C ASP A 92 4.56 15.54 0.88
N GLU A 93 4.77 14.50 1.67
CA GLU A 93 3.69 13.79 2.37
C GLU A 93 3.20 14.65 3.54
N ARG A 94 1.88 14.88 3.60
CA ARG A 94 1.20 15.65 4.67
C ARG A 94 0.03 14.85 5.22
N LEU A 95 0.23 14.24 6.38
CA LEU A 95 -0.74 13.45 7.10
C LEU A 95 -1.71 14.31 7.91
N LYS A 96 -1.30 15.50 8.37
CA LYS A 96 -2.14 16.41 9.18
C LYS A 96 -2.77 15.69 10.38
N ASN A 97 -4.10 15.50 10.37
CA ASN A 97 -4.89 14.98 11.50
C ASN A 97 -5.43 13.55 11.27
N LYS A 98 -4.80 12.78 10.38
CA LYS A 98 -5.20 11.38 10.08
C LYS A 98 -4.97 10.49 11.31
N GLN A 99 -5.86 9.52 11.52
CA GLN A 99 -5.92 8.73 12.76
C GLN A 99 -5.67 7.23 12.58
N GLY A 100 -5.69 6.71 11.35
CA GLY A 100 -5.60 5.28 11.09
C GLY A 100 -4.31 4.64 11.59
N ALA A 101 -3.16 5.21 11.24
CA ALA A 101 -1.86 4.67 11.67
C ALA A 101 -1.61 4.82 13.17
N PHE A 102 -2.02 5.96 13.76
CA PHE A 102 -1.91 6.21 15.20
C PHE A 102 -2.71 5.19 16.01
N ARG A 103 -4.00 5.02 15.68
CA ARG A 103 -4.88 4.07 16.39
C ARG A 103 -4.46 2.62 16.20
N LEU A 104 -4.12 2.23 14.97
CA LEU A 104 -3.63 0.87 14.72
C LEU A 104 -2.42 0.59 15.59
N THR A 105 -1.42 1.47 15.59
CA THR A 105 -0.18 1.29 16.36
C THR A 105 -0.44 1.17 17.87
N ALA A 106 -1.41 1.92 18.40
CA ALA A 106 -1.78 1.85 19.82
C ALA A 106 -2.42 0.50 20.20
N GLU A 107 -3.12 -0.16 19.27
CA GLU A 107 -3.78 -1.45 19.47
C GLU A 107 -2.92 -2.66 19.07
N LEU A 108 -1.69 -2.43 18.60
CA LEU A 108 -0.79 -3.51 18.17
C LEU A 108 -0.22 -4.30 19.36
N PRO A 109 -0.19 -5.64 19.29
CA PRO A 109 0.55 -6.49 20.21
C PRO A 109 2.07 -6.18 20.25
N GLN A 110 2.72 -6.46 21.39
CA GLN A 110 4.13 -6.13 21.62
C GLN A 110 5.13 -6.92 20.74
N ASP A 111 4.72 -8.00 20.11
CA ASP A 111 5.53 -8.85 19.23
C ASP A 111 5.49 -8.40 17.76
N ILE A 112 4.67 -7.41 17.40
CA ILE A 112 4.53 -6.95 16.01
C ILE A 112 5.57 -5.89 15.65
N ARG A 113 6.35 -6.16 14.59
CA ARG A 113 7.28 -5.18 14.00
C ARG A 113 6.57 -4.22 13.06
N ILE A 114 6.92 -2.95 13.17
CA ILE A 114 6.40 -1.86 12.33
C ILE A 114 7.54 -1.38 11.44
N ILE A 115 7.40 -1.62 10.14
CA ILE A 115 8.40 -1.23 9.15
C ILE A 115 7.88 -0.02 8.37
N GLY A 116 8.60 1.10 8.48
CA GLY A 116 8.40 2.26 7.61
C GLY A 116 8.93 1.97 6.22
N VAL A 117 8.08 2.12 5.21
CA VAL A 117 8.47 1.97 3.81
C VAL A 117 8.30 3.29 3.09
N ARG A 118 9.40 3.88 2.64
CA ARG A 118 9.39 5.10 1.85
C ARG A 118 9.66 4.78 0.38
N SER A 119 8.82 5.31 -0.51
CA SER A 119 9.00 5.18 -1.96
C SER A 119 9.30 6.52 -2.62
N LYS A 120 10.44 6.63 -3.31
CA LYS A 120 10.83 7.82 -4.08
C LYS A 120 10.78 7.53 -5.59
N GLY A 121 10.43 8.55 -6.38
CA GLY A 121 10.41 8.49 -7.85
C GLY A 121 9.03 8.23 -8.47
N LEU A 122 8.00 7.91 -7.70
CA LEU A 122 6.63 7.72 -8.22
C LEU A 122 5.90 9.05 -8.52
N TRP A 123 6.32 10.14 -7.88
CA TRP A 123 5.79 11.49 -8.15
C TRP A 123 6.09 11.95 -9.58
N GLY A 124 5.11 12.52 -10.29
CA GLY A 124 5.25 12.86 -11.70
C GLY A 124 5.03 11.67 -12.64
N SER A 125 4.54 10.54 -12.12
CA SER A 125 4.02 9.44 -12.94
C SER A 125 2.53 9.63 -13.21
N ARG A 126 2.00 8.89 -14.18
CA ARG A 126 0.56 8.87 -14.52
C ARG A 126 -0.32 8.37 -13.36
N TRP A 127 0.28 7.72 -12.37
CA TRP A 127 -0.39 7.21 -11.16
C TRP A 127 -0.40 8.25 -10.02
N SER A 128 0.27 9.38 -10.21
CA SER A 128 0.34 10.47 -9.22
C SER A 128 -0.58 11.62 -9.59
N ARG A 129 -0.88 12.48 -8.61
CA ARG A 129 -1.65 13.71 -8.82
C ARG A 129 -0.82 14.86 -9.42
N ALA A 130 0.45 14.62 -9.72
CA ALA A 130 1.39 15.65 -10.18
C ALA A 130 0.98 16.35 -11.49
N GLU A 131 0.35 15.64 -12.42
CA GLU A 131 0.00 16.18 -13.74
C GLU A 131 -1.33 16.96 -13.72
N THR A 132 -2.33 16.48 -12.99
CA THR A 132 -3.71 16.97 -13.05
C THR A 132 -4.22 17.58 -11.75
N GLY A 133 -3.47 17.45 -10.64
CA GLY A 133 -3.92 17.84 -9.30
C GLY A 133 -5.06 16.98 -8.74
N LYS A 134 -5.58 16.01 -9.51
CA LYS A 134 -6.72 15.14 -9.14
C LYS A 134 -6.27 13.69 -9.08
N THR A 135 -6.91 12.91 -8.21
CA THR A 135 -6.70 11.46 -8.14
C THR A 135 -7.01 10.84 -9.51
N PRO A 136 -6.05 10.20 -10.18
CA PRO A 136 -6.28 9.60 -11.48
C PRO A 136 -7.25 8.41 -11.35
N ASP A 137 -8.14 8.28 -12.33
CA ASP A 137 -8.99 7.11 -12.47
C ASP A 137 -8.10 5.88 -12.76
N PHE A 138 -8.14 4.91 -11.83
CA PHE A 138 -7.27 3.74 -11.89
C PHE A 138 -7.45 2.97 -13.19
N LEU A 139 -8.70 2.66 -13.58
CA LEU A 139 -8.97 1.82 -14.75
C LEU A 139 -8.55 2.52 -16.03
N LYS A 140 -8.85 3.81 -16.16
CA LYS A 140 -8.43 4.60 -17.33
C LYS A 140 -6.91 4.66 -17.45
N VAL A 141 -6.19 4.90 -16.35
CA VAL A 141 -4.71 4.91 -16.36
C VAL A 141 -4.15 3.52 -16.64
N PHE A 142 -4.73 2.47 -16.05
CA PHE A 142 -4.31 1.09 -16.25
C PHE A 142 -4.38 0.67 -17.73
N PHE A 143 -5.54 0.83 -18.39
CA PHE A 143 -5.70 0.47 -19.80
C PHE A 143 -4.83 1.33 -20.72
N ARG A 144 -4.63 2.60 -20.39
CA ARG A 144 -3.74 3.48 -21.15
C ARG A 144 -2.28 3.01 -21.04
N CYS A 145 -1.83 2.63 -19.85
CA CYS A 145 -0.51 2.05 -19.64
C CYS A 145 -0.35 0.71 -20.38
N LEU A 146 -1.39 -0.13 -20.38
CA LEU A 146 -1.40 -1.40 -21.13
C LEU A 146 -1.31 -1.15 -22.64
N GLY A 147 -2.03 -0.17 -23.17
CA GLY A 147 -1.92 0.26 -24.56
C GLY A 147 -0.52 0.76 -24.91
N TYR A 148 0.11 1.57 -24.04
CA TYR A 148 1.50 2.00 -24.25
C TYR A 148 2.49 0.84 -24.24
N LEU A 149 2.30 -0.14 -23.35
CA LEU A 149 3.12 -1.36 -23.30
C LEU A 149 2.97 -2.19 -24.59
N ALA A 150 1.75 -2.28 -25.14
CA ALA A 150 1.49 -2.98 -26.39
C ALA A 150 2.09 -2.24 -27.61
N LEU A 151 1.88 -0.93 -27.71
CA LEU A 151 2.30 -0.12 -28.85
C LEU A 151 3.81 0.14 -28.89
N ARG A 152 4.43 0.40 -27.74
CA ARG A 152 5.87 0.68 -27.66
C ARG A 152 6.68 -0.60 -27.44
N GLY A 153 6.05 -1.73 -27.15
CA GLY A 153 6.74 -2.94 -26.73
C GLY A 153 7.39 -2.77 -25.36
N PHE A 154 7.44 -3.84 -24.57
CA PHE A 154 7.95 -3.81 -23.19
C PHE A 154 9.37 -3.21 -23.06
N PHE A 155 10.21 -3.35 -24.09
CA PHE A 155 11.60 -2.88 -24.08
C PHE A 155 11.79 -1.37 -24.29
N PHE A 156 10.87 -0.70 -24.99
CA PHE A 156 11.01 0.73 -25.31
C PHE A 156 10.18 1.65 -24.41
N CYS A 157 9.54 1.10 -23.37
CA CYS A 157 8.89 1.92 -22.36
C CYS A 157 9.93 2.70 -21.54
N PRO A 158 9.67 3.99 -21.25
CA PRO A 158 10.58 4.81 -20.45
C PRO A 158 10.74 4.19 -19.06
N LYS A 159 11.98 3.83 -18.71
CA LYS A 159 12.33 3.31 -17.39
C LYS A 159 12.51 4.47 -16.44
N ARG A 160 11.85 4.40 -15.28
CA ARG A 160 12.03 5.38 -14.21
C ARG A 160 12.72 4.71 -13.03
N LYS A 161 13.65 5.43 -12.39
CA LYS A 161 14.25 5.01 -11.13
C LYS A 161 13.22 5.18 -10.00
N VAL A 162 12.85 4.07 -9.37
CA VAL A 162 12.02 4.03 -8.17
C VAL A 162 12.86 3.41 -7.06
N THR A 163 12.96 4.10 -5.93
CA THR A 163 13.74 3.64 -4.77
C THR A 163 12.79 3.35 -3.62
N PHE A 164 12.95 2.19 -2.98
CA PHE A 164 12.27 1.83 -1.75
C PHE A 164 13.26 1.76 -0.61
N GLU A 165 12.96 2.46 0.47
CA GLU A 165 13.76 2.47 1.68
C GLU A 165 12.93 1.90 2.83
N PHE A 166 13.52 0.96 3.57
CA PHE A 166 12.88 0.25 4.66
C PHE A 166 13.60 0.62 5.96
N ALA A 167 12.84 1.10 6.94
CA ALA A 167 13.36 1.39 8.27
C ALA A 167 12.49 0.72 9.32
N ASP A 168 13.11 0.16 10.37
CA ASP A 168 12.38 -0.32 11.52
C ASP A 168 11.96 0.87 12.39
N LEU A 169 10.66 1.12 12.48
CA LEU A 169 10.08 2.22 13.24
C LEU A 169 9.33 1.72 14.48
N THR A 170 9.51 0.45 14.84
CA THR A 170 8.72 -0.22 15.89
C THR A 170 8.81 0.51 17.22
N HIS A 171 10.01 0.84 17.68
CA HIS A 171 10.20 1.47 18.99
C HIS A 171 9.66 2.91 19.02
N ASP A 172 9.99 3.70 18.00
CA ASP A 172 9.61 5.12 17.94
C ASP A 172 8.10 5.29 17.81
N LEU A 173 7.45 4.55 16.91
CA LEU A 173 6.01 4.66 16.71
C LEU A 173 5.21 4.16 17.91
N ARG A 174 5.68 3.13 18.62
CA ARG A 174 5.03 2.68 19.87
C ARG A 174 5.14 3.69 21.00
N LYS A 175 6.28 4.35 21.14
CA LYS A 175 6.45 5.42 22.12
C LYS A 175 5.54 6.60 21.78
N LEU A 176 5.49 6.97 20.50
CA LEU A 176 4.69 8.09 20.02
C LEU A 176 3.19 7.80 20.05
N SER A 177 2.75 6.55 19.85
CA SER A 177 1.33 6.18 19.89
C SER A 177 0.70 6.34 21.27
N GLN A 178 1.50 6.39 22.34
CA GLN A 178 1.04 6.65 23.72
C GLN A 178 0.99 8.14 24.08
N THR A 179 1.44 9.02 23.17
CA THR A 179 1.47 10.47 23.41
C THR A 179 0.33 11.15 22.67
N ASP A 180 0.64 11.91 21.61
CA ASP A 180 -0.32 12.70 20.86
C ASP A 180 -0.25 12.41 19.36
N ARG A 181 -1.42 12.42 18.72
CA ARG A 181 -1.59 12.14 17.29
C ARG A 181 -0.81 13.12 16.41
N LYS A 182 -0.72 14.40 16.79
CA LYS A 182 -0.01 15.41 15.99
C LYS A 182 1.49 15.13 16.00
N THR A 183 2.04 14.75 17.14
CA THR A 183 3.46 14.39 17.26
C THR A 183 3.78 13.11 16.49
N PHE A 184 2.91 12.10 16.58
CA PHE A 184 3.02 10.87 15.80
C PHE A 184 3.01 11.15 14.29
N ASN A 185 2.06 11.94 13.81
CA ASN A 185 1.95 12.25 12.38
C ASN A 185 3.13 13.08 11.88
N ARG A 186 3.61 14.05 12.68
CA ARG A 186 4.80 14.84 12.33
C ARG A 186 6.05 13.96 12.17
N PHE A 187 6.26 13.00 13.07
CA PHE A 187 7.38 12.05 12.94
C PHE A 187 7.29 11.24 11.63
N LEU A 188 6.09 10.76 11.28
CA LEU A 188 5.88 10.08 10.01
C LEU A 188 6.12 11.00 8.81
N GLU A 189 5.64 12.24 8.85
CA GLU A 189 5.90 13.24 7.79
C GLU A 189 7.41 13.49 7.62
N GLU A 190 8.16 13.65 8.72
CA GLU A 190 9.62 13.78 8.69
C GLU A 190 10.28 12.53 8.08
N PHE A 191 9.86 11.34 8.49
CA PHE A 191 10.34 10.08 7.92
C PHE A 191 10.04 9.95 6.43
N TYR A 192 8.85 10.34 5.94
CA TYR A 192 8.53 10.20 4.52
C TYR A 192 9.21 11.24 3.64
N ASN A 193 9.50 12.43 4.18
CA ASN A 193 10.03 13.56 3.42
C ASN A 193 11.57 13.62 3.35
N HIS A 194 12.32 12.88 4.18
CA HIS A 194 13.80 12.97 4.26
C HIS A 194 14.57 11.71 3.85
#